data_AF-A0A9E3K2W6-F1
#
_entry.id   AF-A0A9E3K2W6-F1
#
_cell.length_a   1.000
_cell.length_b   1.000
_cell.length_c   1.000
_cell.angle_alpha   90.00
_cell.angle_beta   90.00
_cell.angle_gamma   90.00
#
_symmetry.space_group_name_H-M   'P 1'
#
loop_
_entity.id
_entity.type
_entity.pdbx_description
1 polymer ?
#
loop_
_entity_poly.entity_id
_entity_poly.type
_entity_poly.pdbx_seq_one_letter_code
_entity_poly.pdbx_strand_id
1 'polypeptide(L)'
;GIYSDAGATTCDGRPGSRGHEYQDALTYARWGIDYVKYDWCDTPGMNAEPAYTTMSDAIAKSGRPMVFSVCEWGMSKPWEWAGKVAHSWRTTPDIYNCFDCEYSPGFSTGLGVLRVLDKQANLRKFAGPGHWNDMDMLEVGNGMSEDEDRAHLSIWAMMASPHILGNDLRSMSESTRRILTNPGVIAVNQDKLGVQALRVLADGPLEVYAKPLDGGQWALMFLNRSNQAADVHHDWKKQVLTDDLSNRSVDFKQTVYRWSDLWSKKTGDTSAKLDARLAPHSVLMLLLTGPAKP
;
A
#
# COMPACT_ATOMS: atom_id res chain seq x y z
N GLY A 1 3.80 -10.73 -15.66
CA GLY A 1 4.64 -11.20 -14.55
C GLY A 1 4.57 -12.70 -14.44
N ILE A 2 5.44 -13.29 -13.63
CA ILE A 2 5.46 -14.71 -13.27
C ILE A 2 5.56 -14.87 -11.76
N TYR A 3 5.30 -16.08 -11.29
CA TYR A 3 5.42 -16.49 -9.91
C TYR A 3 6.38 -17.67 -9.80
N SER A 4 7.20 -17.67 -8.76
CA SER A 4 7.95 -18.85 -8.30
C SER A 4 8.19 -18.72 -6.79
N ASP A 5 9.00 -19.62 -6.24
CA ASP A 5 9.30 -19.75 -4.82
C ASP A 5 10.80 -19.95 -4.60
N ALA A 6 11.34 -19.37 -3.53
CA ALA A 6 12.71 -19.59 -3.10
C ALA A 6 12.97 -21.01 -2.58
N GLY A 7 11.93 -21.74 -2.20
CA GLY A 7 11.98 -23.11 -1.73
C GLY A 7 12.00 -24.16 -2.85
N ALA A 8 11.99 -25.43 -2.43
CA ALA A 8 12.01 -26.56 -3.37
C ALA A 8 10.65 -26.72 -4.09
N THR A 9 9.56 -26.37 -3.42
CA THR A 9 8.22 -26.32 -3.99
C THR A 9 7.53 -25.00 -3.67
N THR A 10 6.69 -24.53 -4.60
CA THR A 10 5.77 -23.41 -4.35
C THR A 10 4.77 -23.75 -3.26
N CYS A 11 4.05 -22.77 -2.72
CA CYS A 11 2.97 -23.02 -1.77
C CYS A 11 1.87 -24.00 -2.24
N ASP A 12 1.65 -24.15 -3.56
CA ASP A 12 0.73 -25.15 -4.16
C ASP A 12 1.43 -26.47 -4.56
N GLY A 13 2.63 -26.74 -4.04
CA GLY A 13 3.37 -27.99 -4.31
C GLY A 13 3.91 -28.15 -5.74
N ARG A 14 3.94 -27.08 -6.54
CA ARG A 14 4.61 -27.05 -7.86
C ARG A 14 6.12 -26.86 -7.70
N PRO A 15 6.95 -27.13 -8.73
CA PRO A 15 8.40 -26.88 -8.65
C PRO A 15 8.71 -25.42 -8.28
N GLY A 16 9.51 -25.22 -7.23
CA GLY A 16 10.12 -23.93 -6.90
C GLY A 16 11.48 -23.76 -7.58
N SER A 17 12.18 -22.67 -7.27
CA SER A 17 13.42 -22.27 -7.96
C SER A 17 14.70 -22.55 -7.16
N ARG A 18 14.61 -23.14 -5.95
CA ARG A 18 15.78 -23.45 -5.12
C ARG A 18 16.84 -24.26 -5.87
N GLY A 19 18.04 -23.70 -6.03
CA GLY A 19 19.15 -24.32 -6.75
C GLY A 19 19.05 -24.24 -8.29
N HIS A 20 17.98 -23.65 -8.81
CA HIS A 20 17.72 -23.43 -10.24
C HIS A 20 17.57 -21.94 -10.58
N GLU A 21 17.93 -21.03 -9.68
CA GLU A 21 17.63 -19.60 -9.78
C GLU A 21 18.15 -18.98 -11.08
N TYR A 22 19.39 -19.30 -11.47
CA TYR A 22 20.00 -18.81 -12.71
C TYR A 22 19.37 -19.41 -13.97
N GLN A 23 18.98 -20.68 -13.93
CA GLN A 23 18.29 -21.34 -15.03
C GLN A 23 16.90 -20.73 -15.24
N ASP A 24 16.18 -20.53 -14.14
CA ASP A 24 14.82 -20.00 -14.13
C ASP A 24 14.81 -18.53 -14.53
N ALA A 25 15.68 -17.70 -13.98
CA ALA A 25 15.80 -16.30 -14.39
C ALA A 25 16.14 -16.13 -15.88
N LEU A 26 17.03 -16.98 -16.43
CA LEU A 26 17.31 -16.99 -17.87
C LEU A 26 16.09 -17.42 -18.69
N THR A 27 15.30 -18.37 -18.18
CA THR A 27 14.05 -18.80 -18.81
C THR A 27 13.01 -17.69 -18.80
N TYR A 28 12.84 -17.01 -17.67
CA TYR A 28 11.94 -15.85 -17.53
C TYR A 28 12.34 -14.74 -18.52
N ALA A 29 13.65 -14.45 -18.64
CA ALA A 29 14.16 -13.49 -19.59
C ALA A 29 13.86 -13.88 -21.05
N ARG A 30 14.05 -15.15 -21.42
CA ARG A 30 13.71 -15.68 -22.75
C ARG A 30 12.22 -15.61 -23.07
N TRP A 31 11.36 -15.78 -22.06
CA TRP A 31 9.92 -15.60 -22.19
C TRP A 31 9.48 -14.14 -22.22
N GLY A 32 10.40 -13.20 -21.98
CA GLY A 32 10.11 -11.77 -21.95
C GLY A 32 9.36 -11.33 -20.70
N ILE A 33 9.49 -12.06 -19.57
CA ILE A 33 8.89 -11.67 -18.29
C ILE A 33 9.47 -10.33 -17.80
N ASP A 34 8.63 -9.48 -17.22
CA ASP A 34 9.02 -8.15 -16.69
C ASP A 34 8.79 -8.01 -15.17
N TYR A 35 8.21 -9.02 -14.52
CA TYR A 35 7.88 -9.01 -13.09
C TYR A 35 7.94 -10.42 -12.54
N VAL A 36 8.59 -10.62 -11.40
CA VAL A 36 8.72 -11.89 -10.68
C VAL A 36 8.23 -11.70 -9.24
N LYS A 37 7.11 -12.35 -8.88
CA LYS A 37 6.74 -12.59 -7.47
C LYS A 37 7.49 -13.83 -6.99
N TYR A 38 8.19 -13.74 -5.87
CA TYR A 38 9.04 -14.82 -5.38
C TYR A 38 8.71 -15.15 -3.92
N ASP A 39 8.06 -16.28 -3.74
CA ASP A 39 7.49 -16.74 -2.47
C ASP A 39 8.53 -17.43 -1.58
N TRP A 40 8.08 -17.89 -0.40
CA TRP A 40 8.95 -18.44 0.65
C TRP A 40 8.48 -19.79 1.23
N CYS A 41 7.64 -20.55 0.53
CA CYS A 41 7.18 -21.87 0.99
C CYS A 41 8.28 -22.94 0.82
N ASP A 42 8.24 -24.02 1.61
CA ASP A 42 9.20 -25.14 1.54
C ASP A 42 10.69 -24.72 1.58
N THR A 43 11.01 -23.84 2.55
CA THR A 43 12.34 -23.23 2.79
C THR A 43 13.02 -23.71 4.10
N PRO A 44 12.95 -25.00 4.52
CA PRO A 44 13.48 -25.40 5.81
C PRO A 44 14.98 -25.16 5.92
N GLY A 45 15.39 -24.52 7.02
CA GLY A 45 16.78 -24.21 7.33
C GLY A 45 17.42 -23.13 6.46
N MET A 46 16.64 -22.42 5.63
CA MET A 46 17.14 -21.35 4.77
C MET A 46 17.07 -19.99 5.48
N ASN A 47 17.90 -19.05 5.02
CA ASN A 47 17.84 -17.64 5.41
C ASN A 47 17.31 -16.83 4.22
N ALA A 48 16.33 -15.96 4.47
CA ALA A 48 15.65 -15.15 3.46
C ALA A 48 16.62 -14.26 2.68
N GLU A 49 17.39 -13.41 3.35
CA GLU A 49 18.25 -12.42 2.68
C GLU A 49 19.19 -13.04 1.61
N PRO A 50 20.01 -14.07 1.91
CA PRO A 50 20.88 -14.67 0.89
C PRO A 50 20.12 -15.43 -0.20
N ALA A 51 18.98 -16.05 0.11
CA ALA A 51 18.17 -16.76 -0.90
C ALA A 51 17.55 -15.79 -1.90
N TYR A 52 16.94 -14.70 -1.41
CA TYR A 52 16.41 -13.63 -2.27
C TYR A 52 17.51 -12.89 -3.03
N THR A 53 18.68 -12.68 -2.41
CA THR A 53 19.86 -12.11 -3.10
C THR A 53 20.28 -12.99 -4.28
N THR A 54 20.27 -14.32 -4.13
CA THR A 54 20.65 -15.25 -5.20
C THR A 54 19.74 -15.13 -6.42
N MET A 55 18.41 -15.04 -6.22
CA MET A 55 17.46 -14.82 -7.32
C MET A 55 17.59 -13.40 -7.92
N SER A 56 17.85 -12.38 -7.09
CA SER A 56 18.12 -11.02 -7.58
C SER A 56 19.34 -10.98 -8.52
N ASP A 57 20.44 -11.62 -8.12
CA ASP A 57 21.64 -11.75 -8.94
C ASP A 57 21.37 -12.55 -10.24
N ALA A 58 20.55 -13.59 -10.16
CA ALA A 58 20.13 -14.37 -11.32
C ALA A 58 19.31 -13.54 -12.31
N ILE A 59 18.36 -12.74 -11.83
CA ILE A 59 17.60 -11.78 -12.63
C ILE A 59 18.54 -10.77 -13.30
N ALA A 60 19.49 -10.19 -12.56
CA ALA A 60 20.45 -9.23 -13.11
C ALA A 60 21.33 -9.87 -14.20
N LYS A 61 21.84 -11.09 -13.97
CA LYS A 61 22.69 -11.80 -14.95
C LYS A 61 21.91 -12.33 -16.16
N SER A 62 20.59 -12.44 -16.08
CA SER A 62 19.75 -12.83 -17.22
C SER A 62 19.78 -11.82 -18.37
N GLY A 63 20.16 -10.56 -18.08
CA GLY A 63 20.26 -9.47 -19.05
C GLY A 63 18.93 -8.79 -19.39
N ARG A 64 17.82 -9.17 -18.74
CA ARG A 64 16.51 -8.52 -18.88
C ARG A 64 16.10 -7.84 -17.57
N PRO A 65 15.79 -6.53 -17.56
CA PRO A 65 15.20 -5.88 -16.40
C PRO A 65 13.86 -6.53 -16.02
N MET A 66 13.74 -6.96 -14.76
CA MET A 66 12.51 -7.52 -14.20
C MET A 66 12.27 -6.93 -12.82
N VAL A 67 11.06 -6.46 -12.56
CA VAL A 67 10.64 -6.05 -11.22
C VAL A 67 10.63 -7.29 -10.33
N PHE A 68 11.26 -7.20 -9.17
CA PHE A 68 11.40 -8.31 -8.23
C PHE A 68 10.63 -8.01 -6.95
N SER A 69 9.66 -8.87 -6.64
CA SER A 69 8.75 -8.75 -5.51
C SER A 69 8.96 -9.91 -4.55
N VAL A 70 9.46 -9.58 -3.35
CA VAL A 70 9.76 -10.51 -2.26
C VAL A 70 8.46 -10.87 -1.53
N CYS A 71 8.21 -12.15 -1.32
CA CYS A 71 7.02 -12.65 -0.64
C CYS A 71 7.41 -13.66 0.46
N GLU A 72 8.02 -13.16 1.53
CA GLU A 72 8.30 -13.93 2.77
C GLU A 72 7.49 -13.43 3.98
N TRP A 73 6.39 -12.72 3.67
CA TRP A 73 5.34 -12.32 4.60
C TRP A 73 5.77 -11.41 5.77
N GLY A 74 6.95 -10.78 5.68
CA GLY A 74 7.49 -9.91 6.72
C GLY A 74 8.22 -10.65 7.84
N MET A 75 8.40 -11.97 7.75
CA MET A 75 8.87 -12.82 8.85
C MET A 75 10.29 -12.52 9.28
N SER A 76 11.17 -12.21 8.32
CA SER A 76 12.58 -11.88 8.52
C SER A 76 12.87 -10.38 8.44
N LYS A 77 11.84 -9.54 8.60
CA LYS A 77 11.94 -8.06 8.52
C LYS A 77 12.55 -7.57 7.20
N PRO A 78 11.92 -7.87 6.04
CA PRO A 78 12.46 -7.59 4.71
C PRO A 78 12.70 -6.10 4.48
N TRP A 79 11.97 -5.22 5.15
CA TRP A 79 12.21 -3.78 5.13
C TRP A 79 13.64 -3.37 5.58
N GLU A 80 14.38 -4.22 6.30
CA GLU A 80 15.76 -3.95 6.73
C GLU A 80 16.82 -4.35 5.67
N TRP A 81 16.47 -5.20 4.70
CA TRP A 81 17.45 -5.78 3.76
C TRP A 81 16.99 -5.82 2.29
N ALA A 82 15.70 -6.03 2.01
CA ALA A 82 15.17 -6.29 0.67
C ALA A 82 15.31 -5.09 -0.28
N GLY A 83 15.35 -3.86 0.22
CA GLY A 83 15.57 -2.66 -0.60
C GLY A 83 16.90 -2.63 -1.37
N LYS A 84 17.86 -3.49 -1.01
CA LYS A 84 19.13 -3.65 -1.76
C LYS A 84 19.03 -4.63 -2.92
N VAL A 85 18.03 -5.51 -2.92
CA VAL A 85 17.95 -6.67 -3.84
C VAL A 85 16.61 -6.78 -4.57
N ALA A 86 15.58 -6.05 -4.16
CA ALA A 86 14.22 -6.14 -4.68
C ALA A 86 13.54 -4.76 -4.78
N HIS A 87 12.40 -4.74 -5.46
CA HIS A 87 11.63 -3.52 -5.74
C HIS A 87 10.38 -3.40 -4.86
N SER A 88 9.92 -4.52 -4.28
CA SER A 88 8.92 -4.52 -3.21
C SER A 88 9.07 -5.76 -2.33
N TRP A 89 8.50 -5.72 -1.12
CA TRP A 89 8.45 -6.86 -0.21
C TRP A 89 7.14 -6.90 0.57
N ARG A 90 6.52 -8.08 0.61
CA ARG A 90 5.36 -8.35 1.47
C ARG A 90 5.75 -8.11 2.93
N THR A 91 4.94 -7.33 3.63
CA THR A 91 5.17 -6.94 5.02
C THR A 91 4.34 -7.73 6.03
N THR A 92 3.40 -8.53 5.54
CA THR A 92 2.44 -9.32 6.34
C THR A 92 2.13 -10.65 5.67
N PRO A 93 1.50 -11.60 6.40
CA PRO A 93 0.72 -12.67 5.81
C PRO A 93 -0.34 -12.14 4.83
N ASP A 94 -0.99 -13.06 4.13
CA ASP A 94 -1.92 -12.71 3.05
C ASP A 94 -3.08 -11.83 3.55
N ILE A 95 -3.55 -10.93 2.70
CA ILE A 95 -4.80 -10.23 2.96
C ILE A 95 -5.97 -11.22 2.83
N TYR A 96 -7.03 -10.99 3.61
CA TYR A 96 -8.31 -11.65 3.47
C TYR A 96 -9.39 -10.62 3.15
N ASN A 97 -10.43 -11.01 2.41
CA ASN A 97 -11.52 -10.14 1.93
C ASN A 97 -12.49 -9.69 3.04
N CYS A 98 -11.96 -9.10 4.11
CA CYS A 98 -12.70 -8.50 5.21
C CYS A 98 -12.03 -7.20 5.65
N PHE A 99 -12.80 -6.29 6.25
CA PHE A 99 -12.26 -4.99 6.64
C PHE A 99 -11.45 -5.04 7.94
N ASP A 100 -12.00 -5.63 9.00
CA ASP A 100 -11.30 -5.83 10.28
C ASP A 100 -11.55 -7.24 10.80
N CYS A 101 -10.73 -8.19 10.34
CA CYS A 101 -10.76 -9.55 10.84
C CYS A 101 -9.39 -10.23 10.73
N GLU A 102 -9.28 -11.39 11.36
CA GLU A 102 -8.21 -12.35 11.13
C GLU A 102 -8.88 -13.68 10.77
N TYR A 103 -8.46 -14.30 9.67
CA TYR A 103 -8.97 -15.57 9.19
C TYR A 103 -7.84 -16.60 9.20
N SER A 104 -7.87 -17.55 10.13
CA SER A 104 -6.78 -18.52 10.34
C SER A 104 -7.23 -19.97 10.08
N PRO A 105 -7.41 -20.39 8.81
CA PRO A 105 -7.69 -21.79 8.48
C PRO A 105 -6.41 -22.63 8.56
N GLY A 106 -6.35 -23.55 9.51
CA GLY A 106 -5.23 -24.50 9.63
C GLY A 106 -3.91 -23.81 9.95
N PHE A 107 -2.95 -23.86 9.03
CA PHE A 107 -1.58 -23.33 9.22
C PHE A 107 -1.33 -21.98 8.52
N SER A 108 -2.34 -21.38 7.87
CA SER A 108 -2.23 -20.06 7.25
C SER A 108 -3.11 -19.04 7.98
N THR A 109 -2.68 -17.77 7.97
CA THR A 109 -3.41 -16.64 8.55
C THR A 109 -3.59 -15.56 7.49
N GLY A 110 -4.83 -15.23 7.19
CA GLY A 110 -5.24 -14.07 6.41
C GLY A 110 -5.61 -12.89 7.31
N LEU A 111 -5.22 -11.69 6.93
CA LEU A 111 -5.46 -10.45 7.68
C LEU A 111 -6.43 -9.52 6.93
N GLY A 112 -7.40 -8.94 7.62
CA GLY A 112 -8.25 -7.90 7.06
C GLY A 112 -7.52 -6.58 6.84
N VAL A 113 -8.13 -5.70 6.05
CA VAL A 113 -7.60 -4.38 5.64
C VAL A 113 -6.98 -3.60 6.80
N LEU A 114 -7.69 -3.43 7.92
CA LEU A 114 -7.21 -2.66 9.07
C LEU A 114 -6.04 -3.36 9.79
N ARG A 115 -6.03 -4.69 9.83
CA ARG A 115 -4.94 -5.46 10.45
C ARG A 115 -3.65 -5.34 9.64
N VAL A 116 -3.75 -5.35 8.32
CA VAL A 116 -2.61 -5.09 7.43
C VAL A 116 -2.10 -3.65 7.59
N LEU A 117 -3.00 -2.66 7.66
CA LEU A 117 -2.63 -1.26 7.92
C LEU A 117 -1.88 -1.11 9.25
N ASP A 118 -2.34 -1.73 10.33
CA ASP A 118 -1.71 -1.63 11.64
C ASP A 118 -0.28 -2.17 11.65
N LYS A 119 0.03 -3.17 10.80
CA LYS A 119 1.38 -3.72 10.62
C LYS A 119 2.34 -2.76 9.91
N GLN A 120 1.84 -1.70 9.28
CA GLN A 120 2.69 -0.70 8.62
C GLN A 120 3.29 0.31 9.59
N ALA A 121 2.91 0.27 10.87
CA ALA A 121 3.47 1.13 11.90
C ALA A 121 5.00 1.04 11.93
N ASN A 122 5.67 2.20 11.83
CA ASN A 122 7.13 2.35 11.81
C ASN A 122 7.85 1.82 10.55
N LEU A 123 7.13 1.30 9.54
CA LEU A 123 7.76 0.78 8.30
C LEU A 123 8.00 1.85 7.24
N ARG A 124 7.33 3.00 7.37
CA ARG A 124 7.39 4.13 6.43
C ARG A 124 8.80 4.54 6.01
N LYS A 125 9.77 4.55 6.94
CA LYS A 125 11.16 4.99 6.68
C LYS A 125 11.95 4.07 5.76
N PHE A 126 11.44 2.87 5.50
CA PHE A 126 12.09 1.86 4.67
C PHE A 126 11.55 1.81 3.24
N ALA A 127 10.45 2.52 2.95
CA ALA A 127 9.86 2.58 1.61
C ALA A 127 10.15 3.91 0.93
N GLY A 128 10.32 3.87 -0.38
CA GLY A 128 10.60 5.04 -1.20
C GLY A 128 10.74 4.68 -2.69
N PRO A 129 11.06 5.66 -3.55
CA PRO A 129 11.26 5.42 -4.97
C PRO A 129 12.19 4.23 -5.26
N GLY A 130 11.64 3.21 -5.91
CA GLY A 130 12.35 1.99 -6.31
C GLY A 130 12.24 0.81 -5.35
N HIS A 131 11.66 0.97 -4.16
CA HIS A 131 11.56 -0.08 -3.14
C HIS A 131 10.39 0.16 -2.18
N TRP A 132 9.40 -0.74 -2.19
CA TRP A 132 8.09 -0.49 -1.55
C TRP A 132 7.69 -1.55 -0.53
N ASN A 133 7.11 -1.11 0.59
CA ASN A 133 6.36 -1.98 1.47
C ASN A 133 5.12 -2.48 0.71
N ASP A 134 5.01 -3.80 0.55
CA ASP A 134 3.88 -4.46 -0.10
C ASP A 134 2.90 -4.94 0.96
N MET A 135 1.69 -4.38 0.90
CA MET A 135 0.58 -4.71 1.78
C MET A 135 -0.27 -5.86 1.24
N ASP A 136 0.18 -6.55 0.19
CA ASP A 136 -0.56 -7.54 -0.59
C ASP A 136 -1.55 -6.92 -1.58
N MET A 137 -2.23 -7.79 -2.33
CA MET A 137 -3.19 -7.42 -3.38
C MET A 137 -4.40 -6.62 -2.86
N LEU A 138 -5.10 -5.97 -3.80
CA LEU A 138 -6.37 -5.30 -3.55
C LEU A 138 -7.54 -6.29 -3.62
N GLU A 139 -8.32 -6.37 -2.54
CA GLU A 139 -9.55 -7.17 -2.39
C GLU A 139 -10.82 -6.44 -2.87
N VAL A 140 -10.65 -5.28 -3.53
CA VAL A 140 -11.75 -4.42 -3.98
C VAL A 140 -12.68 -5.19 -4.94
N GLY A 141 -13.95 -5.30 -4.56
CA GLY A 141 -14.97 -6.04 -5.31
C GLY A 141 -15.06 -7.54 -5.00
N ASN A 142 -14.31 -8.06 -4.02
CA ASN A 142 -14.38 -9.47 -3.61
C ASN A 142 -15.32 -9.74 -2.43
N GLY A 143 -16.15 -8.78 -2.03
CA GLY A 143 -17.27 -9.01 -1.09
C GLY A 143 -17.45 -7.97 0.02
N MET A 144 -16.53 -7.03 0.18
CA MET A 144 -16.69 -5.89 1.10
C MET A 144 -17.73 -4.88 0.58
N SER A 145 -18.22 -4.02 1.47
CA SER A 145 -19.11 -2.92 1.08
C SER A 145 -18.38 -1.87 0.23
N GLU A 146 -19.13 -1.05 -0.53
CA GLU A 146 -18.52 0.01 -1.36
C GLU A 146 -17.72 1.03 -0.51
N ASP A 147 -18.14 1.30 0.73
CA ASP A 147 -17.42 2.18 1.65
C ASP A 147 -16.10 1.56 2.11
N GLU A 148 -16.09 0.27 2.44
CA GLU A 148 -14.90 -0.50 2.79
C GLU A 148 -13.94 -0.63 1.61
N ASP A 149 -14.45 -0.88 0.40
CA ASP A 149 -13.65 -0.93 -0.83
C ASP A 149 -12.96 0.41 -1.13
N ARG A 150 -13.68 1.53 -0.95
CA ARG A 150 -13.10 2.88 -1.08
C ARG A 150 -12.05 3.14 -0.02
N ALA A 151 -12.30 2.74 1.23
CA ALA A 151 -11.35 2.87 2.32
C ALA A 151 -10.10 2.02 2.06
N HIS A 152 -10.25 0.78 1.64
CA HIS A 152 -9.15 -0.13 1.30
C HIS A 152 -8.23 0.43 0.22
N LEU A 153 -8.79 0.89 -0.92
CA LEU A 153 -7.99 1.52 -1.97
C LEU A 153 -7.30 2.81 -1.49
N SER A 154 -8.00 3.62 -0.70
CA SER A 154 -7.44 4.87 -0.14
C SER A 154 -6.29 4.59 0.81
N ILE A 155 -6.39 3.55 1.64
CA ILE A 155 -5.35 3.11 2.56
C ILE A 155 -4.10 2.67 1.78
N TRP A 156 -4.26 1.79 0.77
CA TRP A 156 -3.13 1.34 -0.06
C TRP A 156 -2.46 2.50 -0.79
N ALA A 157 -3.25 3.45 -1.29
CA ALA A 157 -2.74 4.66 -1.94
C ALA A 157 -1.96 5.55 -0.98
N MET A 158 -2.49 5.78 0.22
CA MET A 158 -1.82 6.57 1.25
C MET A 158 -0.55 5.88 1.74
N MET A 159 -0.52 4.55 1.79
CA MET A 159 0.66 3.79 2.20
C MET A 159 1.71 3.62 1.11
N ALA A 160 1.45 4.07 -0.12
CA ALA A 160 2.31 3.85 -1.29
C ALA A 160 2.59 2.34 -1.55
N SER A 161 1.62 1.47 -1.21
CA SER A 161 1.68 0.04 -1.50
C SER A 161 1.48 -0.21 -3.00
N PRO A 162 2.04 -1.29 -3.57
CA PRO A 162 1.68 -1.75 -4.91
C PRO A 162 0.16 -1.90 -5.07
N HIS A 163 -0.40 -1.42 -6.18
CA HIS A 163 -1.80 -1.61 -6.54
C HIS A 163 -1.92 -2.79 -7.53
N ILE A 164 -1.94 -4.01 -6.99
CA ILE A 164 -2.16 -5.25 -7.76
C ILE A 164 -3.59 -5.72 -7.51
N LEU A 165 -4.39 -5.87 -8.56
CA LEU A 165 -5.81 -6.23 -8.44
C LEU A 165 -5.96 -7.74 -8.17
N GLY A 166 -6.64 -8.10 -7.07
CA GLY A 166 -6.95 -9.47 -6.68
C GLY A 166 -8.34 -9.96 -7.08
N ASN A 167 -9.07 -9.21 -7.91
CA ASN A 167 -10.45 -9.49 -8.29
C ASN A 167 -10.60 -10.04 -9.72
N ASP A 168 -11.78 -10.56 -10.06
CA ASP A 168 -12.08 -10.99 -11.43
C ASP A 168 -12.48 -9.81 -12.33
N LEU A 169 -11.54 -9.36 -13.16
CA LEU A 169 -11.75 -8.23 -14.08
C LEU A 169 -12.82 -8.47 -15.14
N ARG A 170 -13.19 -9.74 -15.42
CA ARG A 170 -14.18 -10.08 -16.45
C ARG A 170 -15.61 -9.88 -15.98
N SER A 171 -15.81 -9.90 -14.66
CA SER A 171 -17.13 -9.87 -14.01
C SER A 171 -17.28 -8.76 -12.97
N MET A 172 -16.26 -7.90 -12.81
CA MET A 172 -16.33 -6.78 -11.86
C MET A 172 -17.51 -5.83 -12.16
N SER A 173 -18.16 -5.39 -11.08
CA SER A 173 -19.27 -4.44 -11.18
C SER A 173 -18.79 -3.06 -11.67
N GLU A 174 -19.71 -2.23 -12.16
CA GLU A 174 -19.40 -0.84 -12.50
C GLU A 174 -18.92 -0.04 -11.27
N SER A 175 -19.47 -0.35 -10.08
CA SER A 175 -19.04 0.27 -8.83
C SER A 175 -17.57 -0.07 -8.53
N THR A 176 -17.22 -1.36 -8.55
CA THR A 176 -15.85 -1.86 -8.39
C THR A 176 -14.90 -1.19 -9.39
N ARG A 177 -15.29 -1.13 -10.67
CA ARG A 177 -14.49 -0.46 -11.70
C ARG A 177 -14.28 1.03 -11.40
N ARG A 178 -15.33 1.75 -10.98
CA ARG A 178 -15.25 3.17 -10.62
C ARG A 178 -14.31 3.42 -9.44
N ILE A 179 -14.32 2.54 -8.44
CA ILE A 179 -13.42 2.60 -7.29
C ILE A 179 -11.97 2.41 -7.76
N LEU A 180 -11.69 1.27 -8.42
CA LEU A 180 -10.36 0.89 -8.87
C LEU A 180 -9.71 1.86 -9.88
N THR A 181 -10.54 2.61 -10.62
CA THR A 181 -10.07 3.55 -11.64
C THR A 181 -10.15 5.00 -11.21
N ASN A 182 -10.37 5.31 -9.92
CA ASN A 182 -10.41 6.69 -9.45
C ASN A 182 -9.05 7.39 -9.67
N PRO A 183 -8.96 8.36 -10.61
CA PRO A 183 -7.67 8.93 -11.00
C PRO A 183 -7.03 9.74 -9.88
N GLY A 184 -7.83 10.34 -8.98
CA GLY A 184 -7.30 11.12 -7.86
C GLY A 184 -6.59 10.24 -6.83
N VAL A 185 -7.19 9.09 -6.49
CA VAL A 185 -6.61 8.15 -5.52
C VAL A 185 -5.37 7.48 -6.11
N ILE A 186 -5.42 7.09 -7.38
CA ILE A 186 -4.25 6.55 -8.10
C ILE A 186 -3.12 7.58 -8.15
N ALA A 187 -3.40 8.86 -8.42
CA ALA A 187 -2.38 9.90 -8.45
C ALA A 187 -1.68 10.08 -7.08
N VAL A 188 -2.41 9.90 -5.97
CA VAL A 188 -1.79 9.92 -4.62
C VAL A 188 -0.84 8.74 -4.42
N ASN A 189 -1.21 7.53 -4.88
CA ASN A 189 -0.33 6.36 -4.84
C ASN A 189 0.93 6.57 -5.70
N GLN A 190 0.74 7.07 -6.93
CA GLN A 190 1.79 7.26 -7.95
C GLN A 190 2.58 8.57 -7.80
N ASP A 191 2.41 9.28 -6.69
CA ASP A 191 3.08 10.56 -6.46
C ASP A 191 4.61 10.39 -6.43
N LYS A 192 5.32 11.31 -7.09
CA LYS A 192 6.78 11.22 -7.32
C LYS A 192 7.61 11.37 -6.05
N LEU A 193 7.08 12.01 -5.01
CA LEU A 193 7.79 12.08 -3.73
C LEU A 193 7.92 10.67 -3.12
N GLY A 194 7.00 9.77 -3.46
CA GLY A 194 7.14 8.34 -3.16
C GLY A 194 7.19 8.02 -1.67
N VAL A 195 6.63 8.87 -0.82
CA VAL A 195 6.60 8.64 0.63
C VAL A 195 5.26 8.03 1.05
N GLN A 196 5.31 7.00 1.88
CA GLN A 196 4.14 6.49 2.61
C GLN A 196 3.56 7.60 3.52
N ALA A 197 2.28 7.53 3.90
CA ALA A 197 1.67 8.52 4.78
C ALA A 197 2.07 8.33 6.25
N LEU A 198 2.09 9.43 7.00
CA LEU A 198 2.22 9.47 8.45
C LEU A 198 0.83 9.46 9.10
N ARG A 199 0.64 8.68 10.16
CA ARG A 199 -0.55 8.82 11.03
C ARG A 199 -0.35 10.03 11.95
N VAL A 200 -1.15 11.07 11.78
CA VAL A 200 -1.02 12.35 12.48
C VAL A 200 -2.00 12.51 13.64
N LEU A 201 -3.08 11.72 13.64
CA LEU A 201 -4.03 11.66 14.74
C LEU A 201 -4.57 10.23 14.85
N ALA A 202 -4.73 9.77 16.09
CA ALA A 202 -5.53 8.61 16.43
C ALA A 202 -6.42 9.02 17.61
N ASP A 203 -7.70 9.29 17.32
CA ASP A 203 -8.70 9.71 18.31
C ASP A 203 -9.87 8.72 18.30
N GLY A 204 -9.82 7.77 19.24
CA GLY A 204 -10.77 6.67 19.28
C GLY A 204 -10.81 5.90 17.94
N PRO A 205 -11.97 5.72 17.31
CA PRO A 205 -12.09 5.03 16.02
C PRO A 205 -11.72 5.88 14.80
N LEU A 206 -11.49 7.18 14.96
CA LEU A 206 -11.12 8.07 13.87
C LEU A 206 -9.61 8.23 13.81
N GLU A 207 -9.02 7.85 12.69
CA GLU A 207 -7.61 8.08 12.41
C GLU A 207 -7.43 9.09 11.28
N VAL A 208 -6.39 9.92 11.39
CA VAL A 208 -6.02 10.86 10.33
C VAL A 208 -4.60 10.55 9.86
N TYR A 209 -4.46 10.39 8.56
CA TYR A 209 -3.18 10.19 7.89
C TYR A 209 -2.89 11.37 6.98
N ALA A 210 -1.62 11.74 6.88
CA ALA A 210 -1.13 12.79 6.01
C ALA A 210 0.04 12.27 5.17
N LYS A 211 -0.04 12.49 3.85
CA LYS A 211 1.00 12.14 2.88
C LYS A 211 1.44 13.43 2.20
N PRO A 212 2.67 13.91 2.41
CA PRO A 212 3.20 14.97 1.57
C PRO A 212 3.35 14.43 0.15
N LEU A 213 3.08 15.29 -0.82
CA LEU A 213 3.13 14.99 -2.24
C LEU A 213 4.16 15.90 -2.92
N ASP A 214 4.57 15.53 -4.13
CA ASP A 214 5.42 16.38 -4.95
C ASP A 214 4.76 17.75 -5.22
N GLY A 215 5.56 18.77 -5.48
CA GLY A 215 5.06 20.13 -5.69
C GLY A 215 4.48 20.84 -4.46
N GLY A 216 4.62 20.27 -3.25
CA GLY A 216 4.17 20.89 -1.99
C GLY A 216 2.68 20.72 -1.69
N GLN A 217 2.03 19.79 -2.38
CA GLN A 217 0.68 19.34 -2.08
C GLN A 217 0.69 18.34 -0.91
N TRP A 218 -0.48 18.07 -0.36
CA TRP A 218 -0.68 17.04 0.67
C TRP A 218 -1.93 16.23 0.35
N ALA A 219 -1.90 14.93 0.60
CA ALA A 219 -3.12 14.13 0.75
C ALA A 219 -3.40 13.92 2.24
N LEU A 220 -4.64 14.14 2.65
CA LEU A 220 -5.14 13.81 3.99
C LEU A 220 -6.23 12.75 3.88
N MET A 221 -6.21 11.79 4.79
CA MET A 221 -7.20 10.72 4.87
C MET A 221 -7.75 10.64 6.29
N PHE A 222 -9.05 10.84 6.43
CA PHE A 222 -9.81 10.61 7.65
C PHE A 222 -10.48 9.25 7.52
N LEU A 223 -10.07 8.29 8.36
CA LEU A 223 -10.51 6.91 8.33
C LEU A 223 -11.39 6.63 9.54
N ASN A 224 -12.65 6.24 9.32
CA ASN A 224 -13.50 5.71 10.37
C ASN A 224 -13.30 4.19 10.47
N ARG A 225 -12.63 3.74 11.53
CA ARG A 225 -12.35 2.32 11.78
C ARG A 225 -13.50 1.57 12.42
N SER A 226 -14.56 2.24 12.84
CA SER A 226 -15.64 1.61 13.60
C SER A 226 -16.80 1.13 12.75
N ASN A 227 -17.58 0.22 13.33
CA ASN A 227 -18.88 -0.24 12.83
C ASN A 227 -20.01 0.80 13.02
N GLN A 228 -19.69 2.02 13.48
CA GLN A 228 -20.65 3.10 13.74
C GLN A 228 -20.31 4.31 12.87
N ALA A 229 -21.29 5.16 12.58
CA ALA A 229 -20.99 6.43 11.93
C ALA A 229 -20.17 7.33 12.88
N ALA A 230 -19.24 8.11 12.34
CA ALA A 230 -18.37 9.01 13.10
C ALA A 230 -18.42 10.43 12.53
N ASP A 231 -18.49 11.43 13.41
CA ASP A 231 -18.40 12.83 13.03
C ASP A 231 -16.93 13.29 13.04
N VAL A 232 -16.53 13.99 11.99
CA VAL A 232 -15.23 14.62 11.83
C VAL A 232 -15.40 16.10 12.10
N HIS A 233 -14.72 16.60 13.13
CA HIS A 233 -14.65 18.02 13.47
C HIS A 233 -13.20 18.47 13.46
N HIS A 234 -12.70 18.85 12.27
CA HIS A 234 -11.30 19.19 12.09
C HIS A 234 -11.08 20.70 11.98
N ASP A 235 -10.27 21.23 12.91
CA ASP A 235 -9.85 22.64 12.93
C ASP A 235 -8.39 22.74 12.49
N TRP A 236 -8.20 23.11 11.23
CA TRP A 236 -6.89 23.20 10.57
C TRP A 236 -5.88 24.04 11.35
N LYS A 237 -6.35 25.08 12.05
CA LYS A 237 -5.49 26.04 12.74
C LYS A 237 -4.99 25.54 14.10
N LYS A 238 -5.44 24.37 14.57
CA LYS A 238 -5.00 23.84 15.88
C LYS A 238 -3.63 23.18 15.87
N GLN A 239 -3.18 22.69 14.72
CA GLN A 239 -1.93 21.92 14.63
C GLN A 239 -1.15 22.30 13.38
N VAL A 240 0.18 22.32 13.53
CA VAL A 240 1.11 22.35 12.40
C VAL A 240 1.28 20.92 11.94
N LEU A 241 1.11 20.69 10.63
CA LEU A 241 1.35 19.39 10.04
C LEU A 241 2.81 19.32 9.62
N THR A 242 3.58 18.46 10.28
CA THR A 242 5.01 18.26 10.01
C THR A 242 5.27 16.80 9.66
N ASP A 243 6.10 16.59 8.64
CA ASP A 243 6.64 15.31 8.25
C ASP A 243 8.17 15.37 8.17
N ASP A 244 8.83 14.80 9.17
CA ASP A 244 10.30 14.84 9.30
C ASP A 244 11.00 14.05 8.19
N LEU A 245 10.39 12.96 7.69
CA LEU A 245 11.02 12.11 6.67
C LEU A 245 11.18 12.84 5.34
N SER A 246 10.17 13.62 4.93
CA SER A 246 10.23 14.41 3.70
C SER A 246 10.70 15.85 3.93
N ASN A 247 10.99 16.24 5.18
CA ASN A 247 11.30 17.60 5.59
C ASN A 247 10.24 18.61 5.11
N ARG A 248 8.96 18.26 5.29
CA ARG A 248 7.82 19.08 4.90
C ARG A 248 7.06 19.52 6.14
N SER A 249 6.66 20.79 6.19
CA SER A 249 5.79 21.29 7.24
C SER A 249 4.82 22.33 6.68
N VAL A 250 3.62 22.42 7.24
CA VAL A 250 2.62 23.43 6.92
C VAL A 250 1.93 23.93 8.18
N ASP A 251 1.96 25.24 8.36
CA ASP A 251 1.16 25.96 9.36
C ASP A 251 -0.08 26.57 8.69
N PHE A 252 -1.24 25.95 8.92
CA PHE A 252 -2.51 26.40 8.36
C PHE A 252 -3.01 27.73 8.95
N LYS A 253 -2.36 28.28 9.99
CA LYS A 253 -2.60 29.67 10.41
C LYS A 253 -2.01 30.67 9.43
N GLN A 254 -0.95 30.29 8.73
CA GLN A 254 -0.20 31.16 7.83
C GLN A 254 -0.57 30.95 6.36
N THR A 255 -0.92 29.71 5.98
CA THR A 255 -1.21 29.36 4.59
C THR A 255 -2.57 28.68 4.45
N VAL A 256 -3.41 29.17 3.54
CA VAL A 256 -4.68 28.55 3.18
C VAL A 256 -4.49 27.63 1.99
N TYR A 257 -4.87 26.36 2.14
CA TYR A 257 -4.89 25.37 1.08
C TYR A 257 -6.32 25.17 0.58
N ARG A 258 -6.50 25.00 -0.72
CA ARG A 258 -7.76 24.47 -1.27
C ARG A 258 -7.73 22.96 -1.15
N TRP A 259 -8.85 22.36 -0.77
CA TRP A 259 -9.00 20.91 -0.75
C TRP A 259 -10.11 20.46 -1.68
N SER A 260 -9.93 19.26 -2.24
CA SER A 260 -10.97 18.50 -2.95
C SER A 260 -11.04 17.11 -2.38
N ASP A 261 -12.24 16.64 -2.07
CA ASP A 261 -12.52 15.24 -1.75
C ASP A 261 -12.36 14.40 -3.03
N LEU A 262 -11.50 13.39 -2.97
CA LEU A 262 -11.18 12.53 -4.09
C LEU A 262 -12.32 11.56 -4.43
N TRP A 263 -13.26 11.33 -3.53
CA TRP A 263 -14.44 10.48 -3.73
C TRP A 263 -15.69 11.30 -4.09
N SER A 264 -16.11 12.23 -3.24
CA SER A 264 -17.35 12.99 -3.46
C SER A 264 -17.19 14.20 -4.40
N LYS A 265 -15.96 14.59 -4.71
CA LYS A 265 -15.62 15.81 -5.48
C LYS A 265 -16.05 17.13 -4.83
N LYS A 266 -16.50 17.10 -3.56
CA LYS A 266 -16.71 18.31 -2.77
C LYS A 266 -15.40 19.06 -2.59
N THR A 267 -15.48 20.37 -2.53
CA THR A 267 -14.31 21.25 -2.41
C THR A 267 -14.49 22.24 -1.27
N GLY A 268 -13.39 22.77 -0.76
CA GLY A 268 -13.35 23.89 0.17
C GLY A 268 -11.92 24.35 0.39
N ASP A 269 -11.67 24.99 1.53
CA ASP A 269 -10.32 25.40 1.92
C ASP A 269 -10.08 25.26 3.42
N THR A 270 -8.83 25.43 3.84
CA THR A 270 -8.38 25.30 5.24
C THR A 270 -8.63 26.56 6.08
N SER A 271 -9.28 27.60 5.54
CA SER A 271 -9.65 28.79 6.32
C SER A 271 -10.87 28.54 7.21
N ALA A 272 -11.75 27.62 6.79
CA ALA A 272 -12.92 27.14 7.52
C ALA A 272 -12.66 25.77 8.15
N LYS A 273 -13.35 25.48 9.25
CA LYS A 273 -13.34 24.13 9.85
C LYS A 273 -13.92 23.12 8.87
N LEU A 274 -13.41 21.90 8.92
CA LEU A 274 -13.95 20.77 8.18
C LEU A 274 -14.88 19.98 9.10
N ASP A 275 -16.15 19.98 8.74
CA ASP A 275 -17.19 19.17 9.38
C ASP A 275 -17.71 18.14 8.38
N ALA A 276 -17.63 16.86 8.74
CA ALA A 276 -18.12 15.76 7.91
C ALA A 276 -18.67 14.62 8.78
N ARG A 277 -19.50 13.76 8.20
CA ARG A 277 -19.98 12.54 8.84
C ARG A 277 -19.61 11.35 7.98
N LEU A 278 -18.84 10.43 8.54
CA LEU A 278 -18.38 9.21 7.90
C LEU A 278 -19.30 8.04 8.27
N ALA A 279 -19.70 7.26 7.28
CA ALA A 279 -20.34 5.97 7.50
C ALA A 279 -19.38 4.98 8.21
N PRO A 280 -19.87 3.89 8.80
CA PRO A 280 -19.03 2.80 9.27
C PRO A 280 -17.99 2.38 8.22
N HIS A 281 -16.74 2.17 8.64
CA HIS A 281 -15.66 1.69 7.77
C HIS A 281 -15.37 2.53 6.50
N SER A 282 -15.82 3.77 6.48
CA SER A 282 -15.65 4.67 5.33
C SER A 282 -14.48 5.64 5.52
N VAL A 283 -14.18 6.36 4.44
CA VAL A 283 -13.05 7.30 4.37
C VAL A 283 -13.48 8.64 3.77
N LEU A 284 -12.88 9.73 4.26
CA LEU A 284 -12.81 11.01 3.57
C LEU A 284 -11.35 11.24 3.16
N MET A 285 -11.08 11.33 1.86
CA MET A 285 -9.74 11.49 1.32
C MET A 285 -9.64 12.81 0.57
N LEU A 286 -8.85 13.74 1.10
CA LEU A 286 -8.70 15.09 0.58
C LEU A 286 -7.34 15.26 -0.10
N LEU A 287 -7.34 15.87 -1.28
CA LEU A 287 -6.14 16.46 -1.87
C LEU A 287 -6.09 17.95 -1.53
N LEU A 288 -5.07 18.36 -0.81
CA LEU A 288 -4.77 19.74 -0.48
C LEU A 288 -3.77 20.30 -1.49
N THR A 289 -4.20 21.35 -2.17
CA THR A 289 -3.39 22.11 -3.11
C THR A 289 -3.10 23.46 -2.50
N GLY A 290 -1.80 23.79 -2.40
CA GLY A 290 -1.37 25.09 -1.90
C GLY A 290 -1.91 26.22 -2.77
N PRO A 291 -1.83 27.48 -2.30
CA PRO A 291 -2.06 28.61 -3.18
C PRO A 291 -1.09 28.50 -4.36
N ALA A 292 -1.57 28.77 -5.58
CA ALA A 292 -0.68 28.91 -6.73
C ALA A 292 0.43 29.89 -6.32
N LYS A 293 1.70 29.46 -6.41
CA LYS A 293 2.79 30.41 -6.23
C LYS A 293 2.53 31.59 -7.18
N PRO A 294 2.62 32.83 -6.71
CA PRO A 294 2.46 34.00 -7.58
C PRO A 294 3.41 33.94 -8.77
#